data_AF-A0A659RZR1-F1
#
_entry.id   AF-A0A659RZR1-F1
#
_cell.length_a   1.000
_cell.length_b   1.000
_cell.length_c   1.000
_cell.angle_alpha   90.00
_cell.angle_beta   90.00
_cell.angle_gamma   90.00
#
_symmetry.space_group_name_H-M   'P 1'
#
loop_
_entity.id
_entity.type
_entity.pdbx_description
1 polymer ?
#
loop_
_entity_poly.entity_id
_entity_poly.type
_entity_poly.pdbx_seq_one_letter_code
_entity_poly.pdbx_strand_id
1 'polypeptide(L)'
;GKEGEAVRKRAVALVGGRQTLSLPAGRLAAEWLINHDYTDIFIGYASYAPRLRLVNSLRVVDIPEPYNPVAEYGFACLSEQGKTLADFLLSARARLILMQHGFSEAPHMTHSQN
;
A
#
# COMPACT_ATOMS: atom_id res chain seq x y z
N GLY A 1 6.60 17.70 14.33
CA GLY A 1 7.49 18.09 15.44
C GLY A 1 8.94 17.86 15.07
N LYS A 2 9.87 18.26 15.93
CA LYS A 2 11.33 18.17 15.71
C LYS A 2 11.80 16.73 15.44
N GLU A 3 11.14 15.76 16.05
CA GLU A 3 11.39 14.34 15.92
C GLU A 3 11.02 13.84 14.52
N GLY A 4 9.85 14.24 14.02
CA GLY A 4 9.40 13.91 12.66
C GLY A 4 10.32 14.49 11.58
N GLU A 5 10.82 15.70 11.78
CA GLU A 5 11.83 16.32 10.91
C GLU A 5 13.14 15.50 10.89
N ALA A 6 13.60 15.05 12.07
CA ALA A 6 14.81 14.24 12.17
C ALA A 6 14.65 12.87 11.48
N VAL A 7 13.49 12.22 11.61
CA VAL A 7 13.17 10.99 10.89
C VAL A 7 13.12 11.25 9.38
N ARG A 8 12.43 12.31 8.93
CA ARG A 8 12.32 12.65 7.51
C ARG A 8 13.69 12.83 6.86
N LYS A 9 14.63 13.50 7.53
CA LYS A 9 16.00 13.72 7.02
C LYS A 9 16.79 12.43 6.80
N ARG A 10 16.44 11.34 7.50
CA ARG A 10 17.08 10.02 7.35
C ARG A 10 16.27 9.06 6.48
N ALA A 11 15.06 9.42 6.07
CA ALA A 11 14.23 8.57 5.24
C ALA A 11 14.81 8.45 3.83
N VAL A 12 14.86 7.22 3.31
CA VAL A 12 15.38 6.90 1.97
C VAL A 12 14.33 6.14 1.19
N ALA A 13 14.11 6.55 -0.07
CA ALA A 13 13.22 5.84 -0.98
C ALA A 13 13.93 4.59 -1.54
N LEU A 14 13.89 3.48 -0.80
CA LEU A 14 14.54 2.22 -1.19
C LEU A 14 13.76 1.40 -2.22
N VAL A 15 12.47 1.70 -2.43
CA VAL A 15 11.57 1.00 -3.36
C VAL A 15 10.63 1.97 -4.07
N GLY A 16 10.06 1.56 -5.22
CA GLY A 16 9.02 2.30 -5.93
C GLY A 16 9.51 3.46 -6.80
N GLY A 17 10.81 3.75 -6.81
CA GLY A 17 11.45 4.76 -7.66
C GLY A 17 12.20 4.14 -8.84
N ARG A 18 12.46 4.95 -9.87
CA ARG A 18 13.14 4.51 -11.11
C ARG A 18 14.54 3.93 -10.88
N GLN A 19 15.22 4.36 -9.82
CA GLN A 19 16.57 3.92 -9.44
C GLN A 19 16.56 3.06 -8.16
N THR A 20 15.43 2.43 -7.84
CA THR A 20 15.32 1.64 -6.61
C THR A 20 15.87 0.25 -6.76
N LEU A 21 16.23 -0.33 -5.62
CA LEU A 21 16.83 -1.65 -5.54
C LEU A 21 15.92 -2.70 -6.18
N SER A 22 16.48 -3.54 -7.04
CA SER A 22 15.76 -4.70 -7.57
C SER A 22 15.63 -5.76 -6.48
N LEU A 23 14.41 -5.94 -5.98
CA LEU A 23 14.12 -6.98 -5.00
C LEU A 23 14.07 -8.36 -5.67
N PRO A 24 14.50 -9.44 -4.99
CA PRO A 24 14.32 -10.79 -5.52
C PRO A 24 12.85 -11.12 -5.74
N ALA A 25 12.58 -11.88 -6.81
CA ALA A 25 11.23 -12.30 -7.14
C ALA A 25 10.55 -13.02 -5.96
N GLY A 26 9.28 -12.72 -5.74
CA GLY A 26 8.46 -13.34 -4.70
C GLY A 26 8.70 -12.85 -3.26
N ARG A 27 9.71 -12.01 -3.02
CA ARG A 27 9.98 -11.46 -1.67
C ARG A 27 9.16 -10.21 -1.39
N LEU A 28 8.79 -10.06 -0.12
CA LEU A 28 8.21 -8.81 0.38
C LEU A 28 9.34 -7.80 0.61
N ALA A 29 9.15 -6.56 0.17
CA ALA A 29 10.15 -5.50 0.29
C ALA A 29 10.60 -5.30 1.74
N ALA A 30 9.66 -5.15 2.68
CA ALA A 30 9.96 -4.92 4.08
C ALA A 30 10.77 -6.06 4.70
N GLU A 31 10.38 -7.32 4.45
CA GLU A 31 11.14 -8.49 4.89
C GLU A 31 12.56 -8.46 4.36
N TRP A 32 12.72 -8.30 3.05
CA TRP A 32 14.02 -8.44 2.43
C TRP A 32 14.96 -7.30 2.86
N LEU A 33 14.49 -6.06 2.88
CA LEU A 33 15.33 -4.91 3.21
C LEU A 33 15.78 -4.93 4.68
N ILE A 34 14.88 -5.29 5.61
CA ILE A 34 15.21 -5.34 7.04
C ILE A 34 16.16 -6.50 7.34
N ASN A 35 15.92 -7.69 6.77
CA ASN A 35 16.77 -8.86 7.01
C ASN A 35 18.18 -8.78 6.39
N HIS A 36 18.45 -7.76 5.56
CA HIS A 36 19.75 -7.54 4.93
C HIS A 36 20.33 -6.15 5.30
N ASP A 37 19.88 -5.58 6.42
CA ASP A 37 20.43 -4.34 7.00
C ASP A 37 20.36 -3.09 6.10
N TYR A 38 19.45 -3.05 5.12
CA TYR A 38 19.23 -1.85 4.31
C TYR A 38 18.43 -0.78 5.05
N THR A 39 17.60 -1.17 6.01
CA THR A 39 16.81 -0.25 6.84
C THR A 39 16.33 -0.92 8.12
N ASP A 40 16.22 -0.14 9.20
CA ASP A 40 15.65 -0.62 10.47
C ASP A 40 14.11 -0.57 10.49
N ILE A 41 13.50 0.35 9.73
CA ILE A 41 12.06 0.60 9.72
C ILE A 41 11.58 0.81 8.28
N PHE A 42 10.57 0.04 7.89
CA PHE A 42 9.91 0.17 6.59
C PHE A 42 8.45 0.59 6.77
N ILE A 43 8.06 1.70 6.13
CA ILE A 43 6.65 2.15 6.08
C ILE A 43 6.05 1.71 4.75
N GLY A 44 5.00 0.90 4.80
CA GLY A 44 4.32 0.37 3.62
C GLY A 44 2.81 0.25 3.81
N TYR A 45 2.13 -0.20 2.76
CA TYR A 45 0.67 -0.33 2.75
C TYR A 45 0.17 -1.45 3.68
N ALA A 46 -0.96 -1.21 4.33
CA ALA A 46 -1.63 -2.15 5.23
C ALA A 46 -2.00 -3.49 4.53
N SER A 47 -2.21 -3.47 3.21
CA SER A 47 -2.46 -4.66 2.39
C SER A 47 -1.36 -5.74 2.50
N TYR A 48 -0.13 -5.36 2.86
CA TYR A 48 0.96 -6.31 3.09
C TYR A 48 0.98 -6.88 4.52
N ALA A 49 0.32 -6.24 5.48
CA ALA A 49 0.42 -6.58 6.90
C ALA A 49 0.07 -8.05 7.21
N PRO A 50 -0.99 -8.67 6.64
CA PRO A 50 -1.28 -10.08 6.89
C PRO A 50 -0.13 -11.01 6.52
N ARG A 51 0.54 -10.75 5.39
CA ARG A 51 1.69 -11.56 4.94
C ARG A 51 2.94 -11.27 5.75
N LEU A 52 3.19 -10.00 6.10
CA LEU A 52 4.36 -9.59 6.88
C LEU A 52 4.30 -10.11 8.32
N ARG A 53 3.11 -10.21 8.92
CA ARG A 53 2.92 -10.77 10.27
C ARG A 53 3.25 -12.26 10.37
N LEU A 54 3.34 -12.97 9.24
CA LEU A 54 3.79 -14.37 9.19
C LEU A 54 5.33 -14.51 9.16
N VAL A 55 6.06 -13.39 9.03
CA VAL A 55 7.52 -13.39 8.98
C VAL A 55 8.08 -13.25 10.39
N ASN A 56 8.68 -14.31 10.92
CA ASN A 56 9.18 -14.37 12.30
C ASN A 56 10.25 -13.31 12.64
N SER A 57 11.02 -12.84 11.67
CA SER A 57 12.06 -11.82 11.88
C SER A 57 11.51 -10.39 11.97
N LEU A 58 10.21 -10.19 11.70
CA LEU A 58 9.61 -8.87 11.65
C LEU A 58 8.66 -8.64 12.83
N ARG A 59 8.66 -7.41 13.32
CA ARG A 59 7.56 -6.87 14.12
C ARG A 59 6.77 -5.90 13.25
N VAL A 60 5.50 -6.22 13.00
CA VAL A 60 4.57 -5.35 12.26
C VAL A 60 3.72 -4.59 13.26
N VAL A 61 3.74 -3.26 13.17
CA VAL A 61 2.94 -2.36 14.01
C VAL A 61 2.02 -1.53 13.13
N ASP A 62 0.80 -1.29 13.59
CA ASP A 62 -0.12 -0.37 12.93
C ASP A 62 0.30 1.07 13.25
N ILE A 63 0.19 1.96 12.25
CA ILE A 63 0.42 3.39 12.47
C ILE A 63 -0.82 3.95 13.19
N PRO A 64 -0.67 4.56 14.37
CA PRO A 64 -1.81 5.10 15.10
C PRO A 64 -2.40 6.33 14.42
N GLU A 65 -3.70 6.49 14.54
CA GLU A 65 -4.37 7.75 14.22
C GLU A 65 -3.84 8.90 15.11
N PRO A 66 -3.75 10.15 14.61
CA PRO A 66 -4.12 10.62 13.27
C PRO A 66 -2.96 10.56 12.25
N TYR A 67 -1.91 9.80 12.52
CA TYR A 67 -0.67 9.82 11.72
C TYR A 67 -0.70 8.85 10.55
N ASN A 68 -1.75 8.03 10.42
CA ASN A 68 -1.87 7.01 9.41
C ASN A 68 -2.33 7.62 8.08
N PRO A 69 -1.48 7.69 7.05
CA PRO A 69 -1.89 8.27 5.78
C PRO A 69 -2.88 7.36 5.05
N VAL A 70 -3.99 7.94 4.59
CA VAL A 70 -4.95 7.26 3.73
C VAL A 70 -4.52 7.41 2.27
N ALA A 71 -4.43 6.29 1.56
CA ALA A 71 -4.19 6.27 0.12
C ALA A 71 -5.50 5.97 -0.61
N GLU A 72 -5.99 6.94 -1.38
CA GLU A 72 -7.15 6.78 -2.25
C GLU A 72 -6.70 6.31 -3.63
N TYR A 73 -7.30 5.21 -4.10
CA TYR A 73 -7.02 4.64 -5.42
C TYR A 73 -8.20 4.89 -6.36
N GLY A 74 -7.90 5.47 -7.53
CA GLY A 74 -8.85 5.66 -8.62
C GLY A 74 -8.37 4.99 -9.89
N PHE A 75 -9.30 4.76 -10.82
CA PHE A 75 -8.99 4.30 -12.16
C PHE A 75 -9.78 5.13 -13.18
N ALA A 76 -9.29 5.18 -14.43
CA ALA A 76 -9.98 5.81 -15.54
C ALA A 76 -10.14 4.79 -16.69
N CYS A 77 -11.35 4.68 -17.23
CA CYS A 77 -11.60 3.84 -18.39
C CYS A 77 -11.29 4.62 -19.67
N LEU A 78 -10.21 4.26 -20.37
CA LEU A 78 -9.71 5.01 -21.54
C LEU A 78 -10.23 4.49 -22.89
N SER A 79 -10.99 3.39 -22.89
CA SER A 79 -11.51 2.77 -24.11
C SER A 79 -12.76 1.95 -23.84
N GLU A 80 -13.53 1.68 -24.89
CA GLU A 80 -14.72 0.82 -24.82
C GLU A 80 -14.40 -0.59 -24.36
N GLN A 81 -13.25 -1.14 -24.78
CA GLN A 81 -12.78 -2.47 -24.40
C GLN A 81 -12.50 -2.58 -22.89
N GLY A 82 -12.22 -1.46 -22.22
CA GLY A 82 -11.98 -1.41 -20.78
C GLY A 82 -13.27 -1.43 -19.94
N LYS A 83 -14.44 -1.19 -20.52
CA LYS A 83 -15.70 -1.01 -19.77
C LYS A 83 -16.07 -2.21 -18.92
N THR A 84 -15.92 -3.42 -19.46
CA THR A 84 -16.22 -4.65 -18.71
C THR A 84 -15.37 -4.78 -17.43
N LEU A 85 -14.10 -4.36 -17.48
CA LEU A 85 -13.25 -4.35 -16.28
C LEU A 85 -13.63 -3.22 -15.33
N ALA A 86 -13.93 -2.04 -15.84
CA ALA A 86 -14.39 -0.90 -15.05
C ALA A 86 -15.67 -1.24 -14.27
N ASP A 87 -16.66 -1.81 -14.94
CA ASP A 87 -17.93 -2.25 -14.33
C ASP A 87 -17.70 -3.32 -13.27
N PHE A 88 -16.79 -4.27 -13.53
CA PHE A 88 -16.41 -5.26 -12.54
C PHE A 88 -15.78 -4.62 -11.29
N LEU A 89 -14.83 -3.70 -11.46
CA LEU A 89 -14.15 -3.02 -10.34
C LEU A 89 -15.13 -2.21 -9.47
N LEU A 90 -16.22 -1.70 -10.03
CA LEU A 90 -17.29 -0.98 -9.31
C LEU A 90 -18.30 -1.91 -8.61
N SER A 91 -18.27 -3.21 -8.90
CA SER A 91 -19.22 -4.18 -8.34
C SER A 91 -18.98 -4.47 -6.85
N ALA A 92 -20.03 -4.94 -6.16
CA ALA A 92 -19.93 -5.43 -4.78
C ALA A 92 -18.93 -6.61 -4.66
N ARG A 93 -18.81 -7.43 -5.71
CA ARG A 93 -17.88 -8.57 -5.73
C ARG A 93 -16.42 -8.10 -5.71
N ALA A 94 -16.05 -7.13 -6.54
CA ALA A 94 -14.71 -6.58 -6.54
C ALA A 94 -14.38 -5.88 -5.21
N ARG A 95 -15.35 -5.15 -4.63
CA ARG A 95 -15.21 -4.55 -3.30
C ARG A 95 -14.82 -5.57 -2.23
N LEU A 96 -15.53 -6.69 -2.17
CA LEU A 96 -15.21 -7.76 -1.21
C LEU A 96 -13.80 -8.33 -1.42
N ILE A 97 -13.38 -8.53 -2.67
CA ILE A 97 -12.03 -9.00 -3.00
C ILE A 97 -10.98 -7.99 -2.52
N LEU A 98 -11.18 -6.70 -2.80
CA LEU A 98 -10.26 -5.64 -2.37
C LEU A 98 -10.16 -5.57 -0.84
N MET A 99 -11.27 -5.69 -0.12
CA MET A 99 -11.28 -5.70 1.35
C MET A 99 -10.52 -6.89 1.94
N GLN A 100 -10.63 -8.08 1.33
CA GLN A 100 -9.84 -9.26 1.73
C GLN A 100 -8.33 -9.04 1.57
N HIS A 101 -7.94 -8.10 0.70
CA HIS A 101 -6.55 -7.72 0.44
C HIS A 101 -6.15 -6.39 1.08
N GLY A 102 -6.88 -5.93 2.10
CA GLY A 102 -6.48 -4.81 2.95
C GLY A 102 -6.81 -3.41 2.42
N PHE A 103 -7.74 -3.31 1.46
CA PHE A 103 -8.37 -2.04 1.12
C PHE A 103 -9.55 -1.76 2.05
N SER A 104 -9.74 -0.50 2.41
CA SER A 104 -10.95 -0.04 3.10
C SER A 104 -12.06 0.25 2.11
N GLU A 105 -13.31 0.30 2.57
CA GLU A 105 -14.41 0.79 1.72
C GLU A 105 -14.12 2.22 1.27
N ALA A 106 -14.42 2.50 0.00
CA ALA A 106 -14.38 3.87 -0.49
C ALA A 106 -15.38 4.71 0.32
N PRO A 107 -15.02 5.93 0.75
CA PRO A 107 -15.99 6.86 1.32
C PRO A 107 -17.14 7.04 0.32
N HIS A 108 -18.37 7.23 0.81
CA HIS A 108 -19.57 7.32 -0.01
C HIS A 108 -19.40 8.30 -1.19
N MET A 109 -19.04 7.77 -2.36
CA MET A 109 -19.01 8.54 -3.60
C MET A 109 -20.45 8.65 -4.08
N THR A 110 -21.13 9.74 -3.70
CA THR A 110 -22.35 10.15 -4.37
C THR A 110 -22.03 10.27 -5.86
N HIS A 111 -22.64 9.42 -6.69
CA HIS A 111 -22.50 9.50 -8.13
C HIS A 111 -22.88 10.92 -8.57
N SER A 112 -21.90 11.73 -8.94
CA SER A 112 -22.14 12.89 -9.78
C SER A 112 -22.47 12.31 -11.16
N GLN A 113 -23.77 12.20 -11.44
CA GLN A 113 -24.23 12.02 -12.81
C GLN A 113 -23.81 13.27 -13.59
N ASN A 114 -22.91 13.10 -14.54
CA ASN A 114 -22.72 14.02 -15.66
C ASN A 114 -22.90 13.20 -16.95
#